data_AF-P71102-F1
#
_entry.id   AF-P71102-F1
#
_cell.length_a   1.000
_cell.length_b   1.000
_cell.length_c   1.000
_cell.angle_alpha   90.00
_cell.angle_beta   90.00
_cell.angle_gamma   90.00
#
_symmetry.space_group_name_H-M   'P 1'
#
loop_
_entity.id
_entity.type
_entity.pdbx_description
1 polymer ?
#
loop_
_entity_poly.entity_id
_entity_poly.type
_entity_poly.pdbx_seq_one_letter_code
_entity_poly.pdbx_strand_id
1 'polypeptide(L)'
;MDYAFRDRPLDDVELEVLRLVLSSFRDGSGQVVRPNGGTMPGFRDYERGLAAVLHASAPENKGVFDVIVPVDGDKSFGISCKMATTPPAKHASSFMELSNSAAQFRQALLAQQINWATEPGLAGPAIVRLVTGWHDATADTHQLDLPASKYSVLAHNPSWTQFQLLCFPLDLQIANPVGEVEWLHEGASLNGYIDDGGRRHRLWQCYMNSGGQLKYYPLLRWADWVTEPFTLELPPVASPILRARDYFNEVWPHGWDDRN
;
A
#
# COMPACT_ATOMS: atom_id res chain seq x y z
N MET A 1 2.30 -7.67 25.02
CA MET A 1 2.89 -8.31 23.83
C MET A 1 3.16 -7.20 22.84
N ASP A 2 4.35 -7.16 22.24
CA ASP A 2 4.68 -6.13 21.25
C ASP A 2 4.23 -6.58 19.88
N TYR A 3 3.42 -5.75 19.22
CA TYR A 3 2.85 -6.05 17.92
C TYR A 3 3.69 -5.38 16.83
N ALA A 4 4.09 -6.15 15.80
CA ALA A 4 4.74 -5.60 14.64
C ALA A 4 3.85 -4.54 13.95
N PHE A 5 4.50 -3.58 13.28
CA PHE A 5 3.91 -2.33 12.74
C PHE A 5 3.43 -1.32 13.78
N ARG A 6 2.72 -1.77 14.83
CA ARG A 6 2.23 -0.86 15.88
C ARG A 6 3.36 -0.39 16.80
N ASP A 7 4.08 -1.34 17.39
CA ASP A 7 5.04 -1.09 18.47
C ASP A 7 6.49 -1.19 17.99
N ARG A 8 6.74 -1.97 16.93
CA ARG A 8 8.08 -2.29 16.41
C ARG A 8 8.07 -2.66 14.92
N PRO A 9 9.22 -2.65 14.24
CA PRO A 9 9.39 -3.30 12.95
C PRO A 9 9.13 -4.82 13.03
N LEU A 10 8.98 -5.45 11.86
CA LEU A 10 9.12 -6.92 11.77
C LEU A 10 10.50 -7.31 12.30
N ASP A 11 10.58 -8.36 13.11
CA ASP A 11 11.86 -8.94 13.47
C ASP A 11 12.45 -9.76 12.31
N ASP A 12 13.68 -10.25 12.48
CA ASP A 12 14.39 -11.00 11.44
C ASP A 12 13.65 -12.28 11.01
N VAL A 13 12.95 -12.93 11.94
CA VAL A 13 12.20 -14.17 11.67
C VAL A 13 10.93 -13.84 10.90
N GLU A 14 10.16 -12.87 11.36
CA GLU A 14 8.93 -12.41 10.69
C GLU A 14 9.22 -11.89 9.27
N LEU A 15 10.32 -11.13 9.11
CA LEU A 15 10.76 -10.64 7.81
C LEU A 15 11.18 -11.78 6.88
N GLU A 16 11.91 -12.78 7.38
CA GLU A 16 12.30 -13.95 6.59
C GLU A 16 11.09 -14.78 6.17
N VAL A 17 10.12 -14.98 7.08
CA VAL A 17 8.86 -15.67 6.74
C VAL A 17 8.11 -14.88 5.67
N LEU A 18 7.97 -13.55 5.81
CA LEU A 18 7.35 -12.72 4.79
C LEU A 18 8.06 -12.86 3.44
N ARG A 19 9.39 -12.81 3.43
CA ARG A 19 10.20 -12.98 2.22
C ARG A 19 9.93 -14.30 1.53
N LEU A 20 9.88 -15.41 2.29
CA LEU A 20 9.60 -16.75 1.74
C LEU A 20 8.15 -16.88 1.26
N VAL A 21 7.19 -16.32 1.99
CA VAL A 21 5.78 -16.28 1.56
C VAL A 21 5.64 -15.52 0.25
N LEU A 22 6.26 -14.33 0.13
CA LEU A 22 6.27 -13.56 -1.11
C LEU A 22 7.00 -14.28 -2.26
N SER A 23 8.03 -15.07 -1.93
CA SER A 23 8.76 -15.87 -2.91
C SER A 23 7.90 -16.97 -3.52
N SER A 24 6.90 -17.50 -2.79
CA SER A 24 6.00 -18.53 -3.33
C SER A 24 5.25 -18.06 -4.59
N PHE A 25 5.00 -16.77 -4.74
CA PHE A 25 4.34 -16.19 -5.92
C PHE A 25 5.25 -16.09 -7.15
N ARG A 26 6.50 -16.56 -7.07
CA ARG A 26 7.41 -16.68 -8.22
C ARG A 26 7.33 -18.05 -8.90
N ASP A 27 6.46 -18.94 -8.43
CA ASP A 27 6.26 -20.31 -8.94
C ASP A 27 5.41 -20.38 -10.23
N GLY A 28 4.94 -19.25 -10.74
CA GLY A 28 3.96 -19.19 -11.83
C GLY A 28 2.58 -18.68 -11.40
N SER A 29 2.35 -18.47 -10.11
CA SER A 29 1.05 -18.07 -9.57
C SER A 29 0.90 -16.60 -9.19
N GLY A 30 2.00 -15.84 -9.16
CA GLY A 30 1.96 -14.43 -8.79
C GLY A 30 1.17 -13.57 -9.77
N GLN A 31 0.51 -12.55 -9.23
CA GLN A 31 -0.35 -11.63 -9.98
C GLN A 31 0.41 -10.86 -11.08
N VAL A 32 1.69 -10.58 -10.88
CA VAL A 32 2.49 -9.80 -11.83
C VAL A 32 3.26 -10.73 -12.76
N VAL A 33 2.86 -10.76 -14.03
CA VAL A 33 3.56 -11.49 -15.09
C VAL A 33 4.68 -10.63 -15.68
N ARG A 34 5.90 -11.17 -15.71
CA ARG A 34 7.08 -10.50 -16.25
C ARG A 34 7.28 -10.83 -17.74
N PRO A 35 7.98 -9.97 -18.51
CA PRO A 35 8.23 -10.23 -19.94
C PRO A 35 8.97 -11.54 -20.24
N ASN A 36 9.72 -12.08 -19.28
CA ASN A 36 10.41 -13.37 -19.40
C ASN A 36 9.51 -14.58 -19.06
N GLY A 37 8.21 -14.38 -18.87
CA GLY A 37 7.24 -15.42 -18.50
C GLY A 37 7.23 -15.79 -17.01
N GLY A 38 8.17 -15.27 -16.21
CA GLY A 38 8.15 -15.45 -14.76
C GLY A 38 7.03 -14.65 -14.08
N THR A 39 6.70 -15.01 -12.85
CA THR A 39 5.71 -14.28 -12.04
C THR A 39 6.37 -13.63 -10.82
N MET A 40 5.69 -12.62 -10.28
CA MET A 40 6.05 -11.86 -9.08
C MET A 40 4.78 -11.59 -8.25
N PRO A 41 4.91 -11.40 -6.92
CA PRO A 41 3.77 -11.01 -6.10
C PRO A 41 3.22 -9.65 -6.57
N GLY A 42 1.89 -9.55 -6.70
CA GLY A 42 1.19 -8.28 -6.81
C GLY A 42 0.61 -7.82 -5.48
N PHE A 43 -0.21 -6.76 -5.52
CA PHE A 43 -0.70 -6.11 -4.30
C PHE A 43 -1.52 -7.06 -3.42
N ARG A 44 -2.36 -7.91 -4.01
CA ARG A 44 -3.14 -8.90 -3.24
C ARG A 44 -2.28 -9.99 -2.64
N ASP A 45 -1.26 -10.42 -3.37
CA ASP A 45 -0.32 -11.44 -2.90
C ASP A 45 0.45 -10.90 -1.70
N TYR A 46 0.81 -9.62 -1.73
CA TYR A 46 1.43 -8.93 -0.62
C TYR A 46 0.51 -8.80 0.60
N GLU A 47 -0.74 -8.36 0.41
CA GLU A 47 -1.74 -8.25 1.50
C GLU A 47 -1.92 -9.59 2.23
N ARG A 48 -2.12 -10.67 1.48
CA ARG A 48 -2.24 -12.03 2.03
C ARG A 48 -0.97 -12.47 2.75
N GLY A 49 0.19 -12.23 2.14
CA GLY A 49 1.47 -12.61 2.71
C GLY A 49 1.74 -11.91 4.03
N LEU A 50 1.48 -10.60 4.09
CA LEU A 50 1.63 -9.82 5.31
C LEU A 50 0.62 -10.27 6.39
N ALA A 51 -0.64 -10.49 6.02
CA ALA A 51 -1.64 -10.97 6.97
C ALA A 51 -1.26 -12.33 7.57
N ALA A 52 -0.74 -13.27 6.76
CA ALA A 52 -0.30 -14.57 7.24
C ALA A 52 0.83 -14.47 8.27
N VAL A 53 1.82 -13.61 8.04
CA VAL A 53 2.95 -13.38 8.96
C VAL A 53 2.50 -12.74 10.27
N LEU A 54 1.55 -11.81 10.20
CA LEU A 54 1.05 -11.08 11.36
C LEU A 54 -0.06 -11.80 12.13
N HIS A 55 -0.40 -13.04 11.75
CA HIS A 55 -1.57 -13.76 12.26
C HIS A 55 -2.86 -12.91 12.18
N ALA A 56 -2.96 -12.14 11.10
CA ALA A 56 -3.99 -11.16 10.85
C ALA A 56 -4.95 -11.63 9.76
N SER A 57 -5.97 -10.82 9.49
CA SER A 57 -6.92 -11.08 8.39
C SER A 57 -6.66 -10.12 7.23
N ALA A 58 -6.73 -10.63 6.00
CA ALA A 58 -6.80 -9.82 4.78
C ALA A 58 -8.24 -9.86 4.26
N PRO A 59 -9.04 -8.80 4.40
CA PRO A 59 -10.45 -8.80 3.98
C PRO A 59 -10.65 -8.88 2.46
N GLU A 60 -9.61 -8.58 1.68
CA GLU A 60 -9.59 -8.61 0.20
C GLU A 60 -10.73 -7.81 -0.47
N ASN A 61 -11.19 -6.75 0.20
CA ASN A 61 -12.24 -5.87 -0.28
C ASN A 61 -11.64 -4.54 -0.77
N LYS A 62 -12.49 -3.61 -1.22
CA LYS A 62 -12.06 -2.25 -1.62
C LYS A 62 -11.99 -1.29 -0.41
N GLY A 63 -11.68 -1.81 0.76
CA GLY A 63 -11.59 -1.07 2.01
C GLY A 63 -10.35 -0.19 2.09
N VAL A 64 -10.25 0.59 3.17
CA VAL A 64 -9.09 1.45 3.45
C VAL A 64 -7.93 0.65 4.04
N PHE A 65 -8.26 -0.35 4.87
CA PHE A 65 -7.30 -1.26 5.51
C PHE A 65 -7.34 -2.61 4.81
N ASP A 66 -6.18 -3.02 4.31
CA ASP A 66 -6.02 -4.24 3.55
C ASP A 66 -5.66 -5.43 4.45
N VAL A 67 -5.10 -5.15 5.64
CA VAL A 67 -4.84 -6.11 6.70
C VAL A 67 -5.37 -5.58 8.04
N ILE A 68 -6.05 -6.43 8.82
CA ILE A 68 -6.54 -6.13 10.17
C ILE A 68 -5.88 -7.07 11.16
N VAL A 69 -5.07 -6.51 12.06
CA VAL A 69 -4.29 -7.23 13.06
C VAL A 69 -5.07 -7.24 14.39
N PRO A 70 -5.48 -8.43 14.88
CA PRO A 70 -6.16 -8.53 16.17
C PRO A 70 -5.18 -8.26 17.32
N VAL A 71 -5.68 -7.60 18.38
CA VAL A 71 -4.93 -7.36 19.62
C VAL A 71 -5.69 -7.99 20.77
N ASP A 72 -4.98 -8.74 21.61
CA ASP A 72 -5.60 -9.47 22.72
C ASP A 72 -6.06 -8.51 23.81
N GLY A 73 -7.37 -8.48 24.05
CA GLY A 73 -7.97 -7.64 25.09
C GLY A 73 -8.01 -6.14 24.76
N ASP A 74 -7.74 -5.75 23.52
CA ASP A 74 -7.78 -4.37 23.06
C ASP A 74 -8.35 -4.27 21.62
N LYS A 75 -8.46 -3.05 21.09
CA LYS A 75 -8.86 -2.82 19.71
C LYS A 75 -7.80 -3.33 18.72
N SER A 76 -8.26 -4.02 17.68
CA SER A 76 -7.45 -4.33 16.50
C SER A 76 -6.94 -3.05 15.83
N PHE A 77 -5.88 -3.16 15.03
CA PHE A 77 -5.42 -2.04 14.20
C PHE A 77 -5.32 -2.45 12.73
N GLY A 78 -5.38 -1.47 11.83
CA GLY A 78 -5.36 -1.65 10.39
C GLY A 78 -3.99 -1.36 9.77
N ILE A 79 -3.69 -2.05 8.68
CA ILE A 79 -2.56 -1.75 7.82
C ILE A 79 -3.10 -1.51 6.40
N SER A 80 -2.81 -0.34 5.83
CA SER A 80 -3.09 -0.03 4.43
C SER A 80 -1.85 -0.36 3.60
N CYS A 81 -1.94 -1.44 2.84
CA CYS A 81 -0.86 -1.99 2.04
C CYS A 81 -0.76 -1.24 0.71
N LYS A 82 0.47 -0.97 0.29
CA LYS A 82 0.79 -0.36 -1.01
C LYS A 82 1.93 -1.12 -1.65
N MET A 83 1.92 -1.18 -2.97
CA MET A 83 3.05 -1.61 -3.77
C MET A 83 3.46 -0.49 -4.70
N ALA A 84 4.77 -0.25 -4.78
CA ALA A 84 5.32 0.85 -5.54
C ALA A 84 6.69 0.52 -6.11
N THR A 85 7.01 1.09 -7.26
CA THR A 85 8.39 1.13 -7.73
C THR A 85 9.18 2.11 -6.85
N THR A 86 10.34 1.71 -6.34
CA THR A 86 11.25 2.58 -5.60
C THR A 86 11.63 3.79 -6.46
N PRO A 87 11.37 5.03 -6.01
CA PRO A 87 11.76 6.21 -6.76
C PRO A 87 13.28 6.38 -6.75
N PRO A 88 13.86 7.13 -7.71
CA PRO A 88 15.29 7.44 -7.70
C PRO A 88 15.73 8.05 -6.36
N ALA A 89 16.88 7.61 -5.83
CA ALA A 89 17.38 8.01 -4.50
C ALA A 89 17.41 9.53 -4.27
N LYS A 90 17.66 10.32 -5.33
CA LYS A 90 17.62 11.80 -5.29
C LYS A 90 16.31 12.39 -4.77
N HIS A 91 15.20 11.65 -4.85
CA HIS A 91 13.89 12.12 -4.38
C HIS A 91 13.72 11.97 -2.88
N ALA A 92 14.47 11.08 -2.22
CA ALA A 92 14.39 10.80 -0.78
C ALA A 92 12.94 10.66 -0.24
N SER A 93 12.07 10.07 -1.05
CA SER A 93 10.63 9.88 -0.77
C SER A 93 10.18 8.49 -1.18
N SER A 94 9.00 8.08 -0.71
CA SER A 94 8.27 6.93 -1.21
C SER A 94 7.12 7.38 -2.13
N PHE A 95 6.38 6.43 -2.67
CA PHE A 95 5.19 6.67 -3.48
C PHE A 95 4.04 5.82 -2.97
N MET A 96 2.87 6.44 -2.83
CA MET A 96 1.61 5.76 -2.50
C MET A 96 0.49 6.32 -3.39
N GLU A 97 -0.28 5.42 -4.01
CA GLU A 97 -1.59 5.77 -4.55
C GLU A 97 -2.62 5.54 -3.44
N LEU A 98 -3.24 6.62 -2.95
CA LEU A 98 -4.16 6.54 -1.81
C LEU A 98 -5.59 6.22 -2.24
N SER A 99 -6.01 6.69 -3.40
CA SER A 99 -7.37 6.46 -3.91
C SER A 99 -7.48 6.76 -5.40
N ASN A 100 -8.45 6.11 -6.03
CA ASN A 100 -8.84 6.25 -7.43
C ASN A 100 -10.34 6.59 -7.58
N SER A 101 -10.89 7.39 -6.66
CA SER A 101 -12.33 7.71 -6.61
C SER A 101 -12.63 9.13 -7.10
N ALA A 102 -12.57 9.34 -8.42
CA ALA A 102 -12.86 10.63 -9.05
C ALA A 102 -14.22 11.20 -8.66
N ALA A 103 -15.23 10.33 -8.58
CA ALA A 103 -16.59 10.70 -8.25
C ALA A 103 -16.69 11.28 -6.83
N GLN A 104 -16.04 10.66 -5.85
CA GLN A 104 -16.07 11.14 -4.46
C GLN A 104 -15.29 12.43 -4.30
N PHE A 105 -14.13 12.58 -4.95
CA PHE A 105 -13.40 13.86 -4.97
C PHE A 105 -14.22 14.98 -5.57
N ARG A 106 -14.83 14.74 -6.73
CA ARG A 106 -15.69 15.72 -7.40
C ARG A 106 -16.88 16.09 -6.52
N GLN A 107 -17.55 15.11 -5.91
CA GLN A 107 -18.70 15.33 -5.05
C GLN A 107 -18.32 16.16 -3.82
N ALA A 108 -17.20 15.84 -3.16
CA ALA A 108 -16.74 16.56 -1.97
C ALA A 108 -16.41 18.03 -2.26
N LEU A 109 -15.79 18.32 -3.42
CA LEU A 109 -15.51 19.70 -3.83
C LEU A 109 -16.78 20.45 -4.25
N LEU A 110 -17.68 19.82 -5.00
CA LEU A 110 -18.95 20.42 -5.41
C LEU A 110 -19.84 20.77 -4.22
N ALA A 111 -19.89 19.92 -3.20
CA ALA A 111 -20.65 20.17 -1.97
C ALA A 111 -20.17 21.43 -1.22
N GLN A 112 -18.89 21.79 -1.39
CA GLN A 112 -18.28 22.99 -0.82
C GLN A 112 -18.19 24.14 -1.83
N GLN A 113 -18.71 23.97 -3.05
CA GLN A 113 -18.61 24.93 -4.15
C GLN A 113 -17.17 25.32 -4.53
N ILE A 114 -16.20 24.42 -4.30
CA ILE A 114 -14.79 24.65 -4.58
C ILE A 114 -14.46 24.23 -6.01
N ASN A 115 -13.82 25.12 -6.77
CA ASN A 115 -13.23 24.79 -8.07
C ASN A 115 -11.72 24.54 -7.93
N TRP A 116 -11.30 23.27 -8.06
CA TRP A 116 -9.90 22.88 -7.89
C TRP A 116 -8.90 23.56 -8.83
N ALA A 117 -9.34 24.02 -10.00
CA ALA A 117 -8.47 24.65 -10.98
C ALA A 117 -8.20 26.14 -10.65
N THR A 118 -9.17 26.81 -10.03
CA THR A 118 -9.08 28.25 -9.68
C THR A 118 -8.82 28.48 -8.19
N GLU A 119 -9.10 27.49 -7.35
CA GLU A 119 -8.99 27.55 -5.88
C GLU A 119 -8.19 26.36 -5.33
N PRO A 120 -6.95 26.13 -5.82
CA PRO A 120 -6.15 24.97 -5.42
C PRO A 120 -5.87 24.93 -3.91
N GLY A 121 -5.68 26.11 -3.28
CA GLY A 121 -5.48 26.24 -1.82
C GLY A 121 -6.68 25.84 -0.97
N LEU A 122 -7.89 25.78 -1.53
CA LEU A 122 -9.07 25.24 -0.86
C LEU A 122 -9.29 23.77 -1.21
N ALA A 123 -9.08 23.40 -2.48
CA ALA A 123 -9.32 22.06 -2.98
C ALA A 123 -8.37 21.01 -2.39
N GLY A 124 -7.07 21.34 -2.27
CA GLY A 124 -6.08 20.42 -1.74
C GLY A 124 -6.38 19.97 -0.31
N PRO A 125 -6.56 20.90 0.64
CA PRO A 125 -6.97 20.57 2.00
C PRO A 125 -8.30 19.82 2.07
N ALA A 126 -9.27 20.17 1.23
CA ALA A 126 -10.55 19.47 1.19
C ALA A 126 -10.41 18.00 0.75
N ILE A 127 -9.54 17.71 -0.22
CA ILE A 127 -9.25 16.34 -0.67
C ILE A 127 -8.51 15.56 0.42
N VAL A 128 -7.49 16.15 1.06
CA VAL A 128 -6.78 15.47 2.16
C VAL A 128 -7.73 15.14 3.30
N ARG A 129 -8.57 16.10 3.73
CA ARG A 129 -9.60 15.85 4.76
C ARG A 129 -10.58 14.75 4.39
N LEU A 130 -10.99 14.66 3.12
CA LEU A 130 -11.88 13.59 2.68
C LEU A 130 -11.24 12.21 2.87
N VAL A 131 -9.98 12.07 2.44
CA VAL A 131 -9.26 10.79 2.55
C VAL A 131 -8.95 10.45 4.01
N THR A 132 -8.58 11.43 4.84
CA THR A 132 -8.47 11.22 6.30
C THR A 132 -9.80 10.74 6.88
N GLY A 133 -10.92 11.36 6.51
CA GLY A 133 -12.25 10.96 6.97
C GLY A 133 -12.67 9.55 6.56
N TRP A 134 -12.13 8.99 5.47
CA TRP A 134 -12.35 7.57 5.14
C TRP A 134 -11.64 6.62 6.11
N HIS A 135 -10.45 6.99 6.59
CA HIS A 135 -9.75 6.22 7.62
C HIS A 135 -10.54 6.25 8.93
N ASP A 136 -10.99 7.44 9.34
CA ASP A 136 -11.84 7.61 10.55
C ASP A 136 -13.11 6.76 10.46
N ALA A 137 -13.87 6.89 9.37
CA ALA A 137 -15.12 6.16 9.19
C ALA A 137 -14.93 4.63 9.15
N THR A 138 -13.83 4.17 8.54
CA THR A 138 -13.50 2.74 8.49
C THR A 138 -13.07 2.24 9.87
N ALA A 139 -12.24 3.01 10.59
CA ALA A 139 -11.83 2.68 11.94
C ALA A 139 -13.03 2.60 12.89
N ASP A 140 -13.97 3.53 12.81
CA ASP A 140 -15.21 3.50 13.61
C ASP A 140 -16.06 2.26 13.29
N THR A 141 -16.23 1.95 12.00
CA THR A 141 -17.04 0.81 11.54
C THR A 141 -16.47 -0.53 12.03
N HIS A 142 -15.15 -0.66 12.03
CA HIS A 142 -14.44 -1.89 12.40
C HIS A 142 -13.87 -1.86 13.83
N GLN A 143 -14.16 -0.81 14.61
CA GLN A 143 -13.65 -0.57 15.96
C GLN A 143 -12.12 -0.65 16.06
N LEU A 144 -11.41 -0.09 15.08
CA LEU A 144 -9.96 -0.12 15.00
C LEU A 144 -9.32 0.98 15.86
N ASP A 145 -8.13 0.72 16.38
CA ASP A 145 -7.23 1.72 16.91
C ASP A 145 -6.51 2.42 15.75
N LEU A 146 -7.03 3.58 15.35
CA LEU A 146 -6.51 4.36 14.24
C LEU A 146 -5.08 4.91 14.50
N PRO A 147 -4.76 5.49 15.67
CA PRO A 147 -3.37 5.84 16.02
C PRO A 147 -2.36 4.69 15.90
N ALA A 148 -2.77 3.46 16.19
CA ALA A 148 -1.95 2.26 16.04
C ALA A 148 -1.80 1.79 14.58
N SER A 149 -2.66 2.27 13.68
CA SER A 149 -2.76 1.80 12.31
C SER A 149 -1.71 2.46 11.39
N LYS A 150 -1.27 1.77 10.33
CA LYS A 150 -0.09 2.17 9.52
C LYS A 150 -0.32 2.06 8.02
N TYR A 151 0.47 2.79 7.23
CA TYR A 151 0.76 2.44 5.84
C TYR A 151 1.93 1.48 5.78
N SER A 152 1.81 0.47 4.93
CA SER A 152 2.89 -0.48 4.65
C SER A 152 3.16 -0.55 3.16
N VAL A 153 4.36 -0.15 2.74
CA VAL A 153 4.75 -0.11 1.32
C VAL A 153 5.77 -1.20 1.04
N LEU A 154 5.39 -2.17 0.22
CA LEU A 154 6.34 -3.07 -0.42
C LEU A 154 6.86 -2.40 -1.69
N ALA A 155 8.03 -1.77 -1.56
CA ALA A 155 8.71 -1.13 -2.67
C ALA A 155 9.55 -2.16 -3.45
N HIS A 156 9.64 -2.01 -4.77
CA HIS A 156 10.50 -2.83 -5.61
C HIS A 156 11.29 -1.98 -6.61
N ASN A 157 12.49 -2.41 -6.99
CA ASN A 157 13.21 -1.75 -8.08
C ASN A 157 12.53 -2.04 -9.45
N PRO A 158 12.81 -1.25 -10.51
CA PRO A 158 12.18 -1.46 -11.82
C PRO A 158 12.40 -2.86 -12.42
N SER A 159 13.51 -3.54 -12.07
CA SER A 159 13.81 -4.91 -12.50
C SER A 159 13.13 -5.99 -11.65
N TRP A 160 12.47 -5.63 -10.55
CA TRP A 160 11.96 -6.50 -9.48
C TRP A 160 12.95 -7.55 -8.99
N THR A 161 14.21 -7.17 -8.90
CA THR A 161 15.26 -8.02 -8.33
C THR A 161 15.47 -7.71 -6.86
N GLN A 162 15.05 -6.53 -6.40
CA GLN A 162 15.16 -6.09 -5.01
C GLN A 162 13.84 -5.50 -4.54
N PHE A 163 13.53 -5.77 -3.29
CA PHE A 163 12.35 -5.32 -2.57
C PHE A 163 12.78 -4.66 -1.26
N GLN A 164 11.94 -3.79 -0.74
CA GLN A 164 12.14 -3.13 0.54
C GLN A 164 10.79 -2.85 1.17
N LEU A 165 10.69 -3.01 2.49
CA LEU A 165 9.47 -2.75 3.23
C LEU A 165 9.61 -1.42 3.98
N LEU A 166 8.61 -0.55 3.85
CA LEU A 166 8.58 0.76 4.48
C LEU A 166 7.28 0.89 5.29
N CYS A 167 7.40 1.37 6.52
CA CYS A 167 6.25 1.67 7.37
C CYS A 167 6.14 3.18 7.57
N PHE A 168 4.96 3.73 7.33
CA PHE A 168 4.64 5.13 7.58
C PHE A 168 3.43 5.23 8.51
N PRO A 169 3.34 6.29 9.33
CA PRO A 169 2.11 6.60 10.04
C PRO A 169 0.98 6.89 9.05
N LEU A 170 -0.26 6.61 9.46
CA LEU A 170 -1.45 6.98 8.66
C LEU A 170 -1.75 8.48 8.63
N ASP A 171 -1.09 9.25 9.50
CA ASP A 171 -1.31 10.68 9.58
C ASP A 171 -0.88 11.36 8.26
N LEU A 172 -1.88 11.74 7.47
CA LEU A 172 -1.68 12.48 6.23
C LEU A 172 -1.39 13.97 6.46
N GLN A 173 -1.39 14.44 7.71
CA GLN A 173 -1.19 15.83 8.10
C GLN A 173 0.16 16.11 8.76
N ILE A 174 1.15 15.21 8.61
CA ILE A 174 2.54 15.45 9.04
C ILE A 174 3.06 16.80 8.54
N ALA A 175 2.69 17.18 7.31
CA ALA A 175 2.72 18.56 6.85
C ALA A 175 1.29 19.07 6.76
N ASN A 176 0.99 20.15 7.47
CA ASN A 176 -0.35 20.71 7.55
C ASN A 176 -0.83 21.10 6.14
N PRO A 177 -1.89 20.46 5.61
CA PRO A 177 -2.40 20.78 4.29
C PRO A 177 -2.79 22.24 4.15
N VAL A 178 -3.14 22.90 5.26
CA VAL A 178 -3.42 24.33 5.34
C VAL A 178 -2.17 25.08 5.83
N GLY A 179 -1.51 25.81 4.93
CA GLY A 179 -0.45 26.75 5.28
C GLY A 179 0.98 26.22 5.10
N GLU A 180 1.23 24.92 5.29
CA GLU A 180 2.57 24.34 5.03
C GLU A 180 2.69 23.72 3.63
N VAL A 181 1.56 23.33 3.04
CA VAL A 181 1.50 22.84 1.67
C VAL A 181 1.11 23.96 0.71
N GLU A 182 1.99 24.24 -0.25
CA GLU A 182 1.71 25.11 -1.39
C GLU A 182 0.93 24.33 -2.45
N TRP A 183 -0.34 24.68 -2.63
CA TRP A 183 -1.22 24.01 -3.60
C TRP A 183 -1.28 24.77 -4.91
N LEU A 184 -0.93 24.09 -6.01
CA LEU A 184 -0.99 24.62 -7.36
C LEU A 184 -1.81 23.74 -8.29
N HIS A 185 -2.52 24.37 -9.21
CA HIS A 185 -3.06 23.69 -10.39
C HIS A 185 -2.02 23.73 -11.51
N GLU A 186 -1.57 22.56 -11.95
CA GLU A 186 -0.58 22.43 -13.04
C GLU A 186 -1.07 21.40 -14.06
N GLY A 187 -1.39 21.88 -15.27
CA GLY A 187 -1.85 21.05 -16.38
C GLY A 187 -3.19 20.35 -16.07
N ALA A 188 -3.14 19.04 -15.83
CA ALA A 188 -4.31 18.22 -15.54
C ALA A 188 -4.39 17.76 -14.07
N SER A 189 -3.56 18.34 -13.21
CA SER A 189 -3.39 17.90 -11.82
C SER A 189 -3.40 19.05 -10.82
N LEU A 190 -3.95 18.78 -9.65
CA LEU A 190 -3.74 19.58 -8.44
C LEU A 190 -2.52 19.01 -7.71
N ASN A 191 -1.48 19.81 -7.51
CA ASN A 191 -0.25 19.40 -6.84
C ASN A 191 -0.08 20.17 -5.54
N GLY A 192 0.44 19.50 -4.51
CA GLY A 192 0.79 20.10 -3.24
C GLY A 192 2.29 19.94 -2.99
N TYR A 193 2.96 21.05 -2.69
CA TYR A 193 4.40 21.11 -2.48
C TYR A 193 4.73 21.55 -1.06
N ILE A 194 5.82 21.02 -0.52
CA ILE A 194 6.41 21.47 0.75
C ILE A 194 7.86 21.91 0.50
N ASP A 195 8.39 22.75 1.39
CA ASP A 195 9.83 23.01 1.43
C ASP A 195 10.54 21.91 2.23
N ASP A 196 11.47 21.24 1.57
CA ASP A 196 12.32 20.19 2.14
C ASP A 196 13.76 20.68 2.21
N GLY A 197 14.05 21.57 3.17
CA GLY A 197 15.39 22.13 3.38
C GLY A 197 15.85 23.01 2.21
N GLY A 198 14.98 23.89 1.72
CA GLY A 198 15.24 24.75 0.56
C GLY A 198 14.97 24.08 -0.79
N ARG A 199 14.56 22.80 -0.80
CA ARG A 199 14.15 22.08 -2.00
C ARG A 199 12.64 21.94 -2.02
N ARG A 200 12.01 22.42 -3.10
CA ARG A 200 10.58 22.19 -3.36
C ARG A 200 10.32 20.69 -3.60
N HIS A 201 9.62 20.04 -2.69
CA HIS A 201 9.25 18.62 -2.78
C HIS A 201 7.76 18.50 -3.09
N ARG A 202 7.40 17.69 -4.09
CA ARG A 202 6.00 17.40 -4.39
C ARG A 202 5.50 16.35 -3.41
N LEU A 203 4.65 16.76 -2.48
CA LEU A 203 4.04 15.88 -1.49
C LEU A 203 2.75 15.24 -2.00
N TRP A 204 1.96 16.00 -2.76
CA TRP A 204 0.64 15.59 -3.23
C TRP A 204 0.51 15.77 -4.74
N GLN A 205 -0.23 14.85 -5.37
CA GLN A 205 -0.67 15.00 -6.76
C GLN A 205 -2.02 14.34 -6.94
N CYS A 206 -3.02 15.12 -7.35
CA CYS A 206 -4.38 14.65 -7.58
C CYS A 206 -4.81 14.89 -9.03
N TYR A 207 -5.18 13.82 -9.73
CA TYR A 207 -5.68 13.87 -11.10
C TYR A 207 -7.21 13.83 -11.11
N MET A 208 -7.84 15.01 -11.11
CA MET A 208 -9.30 15.13 -11.00
C MET A 208 -10.08 14.52 -12.17
N ASN A 209 -9.49 14.52 -13.37
CA ASN A 209 -10.16 14.10 -14.61
C ASN A 209 -9.70 12.73 -15.15
N SER A 210 -8.65 12.13 -14.56
CA SER A 210 -8.04 10.88 -15.04
C SER A 210 -8.20 9.77 -14.01
N GLY A 211 -9.43 9.29 -13.83
CA GLY A 211 -9.73 8.25 -12.85
C GLY A 211 -9.68 8.70 -11.39
N GLY A 212 -9.39 9.97 -11.10
CA GLY A 212 -9.40 10.49 -9.72
C GLY A 212 -8.29 9.90 -8.88
N GLN A 213 -7.07 9.87 -9.41
CA GLN A 213 -5.92 9.32 -8.71
C GLN A 213 -5.34 10.36 -7.76
N LEU A 214 -5.45 10.11 -6.45
CA LEU A 214 -4.70 10.83 -5.43
C LEU A 214 -3.42 10.08 -5.10
N LYS A 215 -2.30 10.76 -5.33
CA LYS A 215 -0.95 10.27 -5.09
C LYS A 215 -0.32 11.06 -3.95
N TYR A 216 0.39 10.34 -3.10
CA TYR A 216 1.11 10.86 -1.96
C TYR A 216 2.57 10.42 -2.01
N TYR A 217 3.48 11.35 -1.70
CA TYR A 217 4.93 11.17 -1.80
C TYR A 217 5.60 11.50 -0.47
N PRO A 218 5.40 10.68 0.58
CA PRO A 218 5.98 10.94 1.89
C PRO A 218 7.50 10.89 1.81
N LEU A 219 8.17 11.74 2.57
CA LEU A 219 9.63 11.73 2.68
C LEU A 219 10.07 10.47 3.44
N LEU A 220 11.15 9.81 3.01
CA LEU A 220 11.61 8.57 3.66
C LEU A 220 11.95 8.77 5.14
N ARG A 221 12.39 9.97 5.53
CA ARG A 221 12.66 10.33 6.94
C ARG A 221 11.40 10.43 7.82
N TRP A 222 10.20 10.36 7.23
CA TRP A 222 8.94 10.27 7.94
C TRP A 222 8.47 8.83 8.12
N ALA A 223 9.18 7.85 7.55
CA ALA A 223 8.92 6.46 7.84
C ALA A 223 9.24 6.16 9.30
N ASP A 224 8.39 5.39 9.97
CA ASP A 224 8.67 4.86 11.30
C ASP A 224 9.89 3.94 11.25
N TRP A 225 9.98 3.15 10.19
CA TRP A 225 11.11 2.28 9.89
C TRP A 225 11.12 1.86 8.42
N VAL A 226 12.30 1.43 7.97
CA VAL A 226 12.56 0.92 6.62
C VAL A 226 13.49 -0.28 6.76
N THR A 227 13.19 -1.40 6.10
CA THR A 227 14.07 -2.58 6.12
C THR A 227 15.30 -2.36 5.24
N GLU A 228 16.34 -3.17 5.45
CA GLU A 228 17.33 -3.36 4.39
C GLU A 228 16.67 -3.95 3.13
N PRO A 229 17.20 -3.68 1.92
CA PRO A 229 16.73 -4.32 0.71
C PRO A 229 16.93 -5.84 0.75
N PHE A 230 15.95 -6.59 0.26
CA PHE A 230 16.00 -8.04 0.17
C PHE A 230 15.60 -8.55 -1.20
N THR A 231 15.88 -9.82 -1.47
CA THR A 231 15.52 -10.51 -2.71
C THR A 231 14.56 -11.66 -2.41
N LEU A 232 13.65 -11.92 -3.34
CA LEU A 232 12.80 -13.11 -3.28
C LEU A 232 13.56 -14.33 -3.82
N GLU A 233 13.26 -15.52 -3.30
CA GLU A 233 13.76 -16.79 -3.84
C GLU A 233 13.00 -17.23 -5.07
N LEU A 234 13.61 -18.09 -5.88
CA LEU A 234 12.90 -18.81 -6.93
C LEU A 234 12.47 -20.17 -6.37
N PRO A 235 11.18 -20.37 -6.02
CA PRO A 235 10.71 -21.67 -5.58
C PRO A 235 10.66 -22.65 -6.77
N PRO A 236 10.58 -23.96 -6.51
CA PRO A 236 10.21 -24.92 -7.53
C PRO A 236 8.89 -24.50 -8.19
N VAL A 237 8.81 -24.61 -9.52
CA VAL A 237 7.57 -24.30 -10.26
C VAL A 237 6.50 -25.31 -9.84
N ALA A 238 5.42 -24.81 -9.25
CA ALA A 238 4.28 -25.60 -8.86
C ALA A 238 3.09 -25.22 -9.74
N SER A 239 2.87 -25.98 -10.82
CA SER A 239 1.71 -25.76 -11.67
C SER A 239 0.42 -25.82 -10.84
N PRO A 240 -0.66 -25.12 -11.25
CA PRO A 240 -1.95 -25.21 -10.55
C PRO A 240 -2.44 -26.65 -10.36
N ILE A 241 -2.13 -27.53 -11.33
CA ILE A 241 -2.43 -28.96 -11.27
C ILE A 241 -1.67 -29.64 -10.13
N LEU A 242 -0.36 -29.40 -10.03
CA LEU A 242 0.46 -29.99 -8.95
C LEU A 242 -0.04 -29.54 -7.58
N ARG A 243 -0.32 -28.24 -7.39
CA ARG A 243 -0.84 -27.73 -6.11
C ARG A 243 -2.21 -28.31 -5.77
N ALA A 244 -3.12 -28.39 -6.74
CA ALA A 244 -4.43 -28.97 -6.51
C ALA A 244 -4.35 -30.44 -6.14
N ARG A 245 -3.44 -31.21 -6.77
CA ARG A 245 -3.18 -32.60 -6.40
C ARG A 245 -2.60 -32.72 -4.99
N ASP A 246 -1.69 -31.85 -4.61
CA ASP A 246 -1.08 -31.87 -3.27
C ASP A 246 -2.10 -31.50 -2.18
N TYR A 247 -2.98 -30.54 -2.43
CA TYR A 247 -4.01 -30.11 -1.46
C TYR A 247 -5.21 -31.06 -1.38
N PHE A 248 -5.58 -31.70 -2.49
CA PHE A 248 -6.80 -32.48 -2.64
C PHE A 248 -6.51 -33.92 -3.09
N ASN A 249 -5.41 -34.51 -2.62
CA ASN A 249 -4.94 -35.83 -3.03
C ASN A 249 -6.02 -36.92 -2.94
N GLU A 250 -6.87 -36.90 -1.91
CA GLU A 250 -7.93 -37.87 -1.65
C GLU A 250 -9.10 -37.80 -2.64
N VAL A 251 -9.34 -36.63 -3.23
CA VAL A 251 -10.45 -36.40 -4.17
C VAL A 251 -9.97 -36.10 -5.59
N TRP A 252 -8.66 -36.22 -5.84
CA TRP A 252 -8.09 -35.99 -7.15
C TRP A 252 -8.60 -37.06 -8.14
N PRO A 253 -9.11 -36.68 -9.33
CA PRO A 253 -9.70 -37.64 -10.26
C PRO A 253 -8.74 -38.75 -10.68
N HIS A 254 -9.10 -40.01 -10.39
CA HIS A 254 -8.38 -41.17 -10.91
C HIS A 254 -8.47 -41.21 -12.44
N GLY A 255 -7.31 -41.26 -13.12
CA GLY A 255 -7.23 -41.33 -14.58
C GLY A 255 -6.98 -39.99 -15.30
N TRP A 256 -6.90 -38.87 -14.58
CA TRP A 256 -6.28 -37.66 -15.12
C TRP A 256 -4.76 -37.89 -15.18
N ASP A 257 -4.25 -38.15 -16.38
CA ASP A 257 -2.83 -38.26 -16.68
C ASP A 257 -2.36 -36.90 -17.20
N ASP A 258 -1.26 -36.38 -16.67
CA ASP A 258 -0.69 -35.07 -16.97
C ASP A 258 -0.16 -35.03 -18.42
N ARG A 259 -1.07 -35.13 -19.41
CA ARG A 259 -0.74 -35.10 -20.83
C ARG A 259 -0.68 -33.65 -21.31
N ASN A 260 0.56 -33.13 -21.26
CA ASN A 260 1.08 -31.87 -21.83
C ASN A 260 0.42 -30.58 -21.36
#